data_AF-A0A1B6M8G0-F1
#
_entry.id   AF-A0A1B6M8G0-F1
#
_cell.length_a   1.000
_cell.length_b   1.000
_cell.length_c   1.000
_cell.angle_alpha   90.00
_cell.angle_beta   90.00
_cell.angle_gamma   90.00
#
_symmetry.space_group_name_H-M   'P 1'
#
loop_
_entity.id
_entity.type
_entity.pdbx_description
1 polymer ?
#
loop_
_entity_poly.entity_id
_entity_poly.type
_entity_poly.pdbx_seq_one_letter_code
_entity_poly.pdbx_strand_id
1 'polypeptide(L)'
;SNTAVLKNLNMTLEMPPVQNLSLSFDGSEEENNVEINHDRRKSLKKPSFRGSGRVEKRTLKRKWDRLALSKNEQMEKMARLMIEETMSYALIRKCWLCRKRFVKEGGCNAMLCICGGTTCYHCGGAMSPSLAASHLRCPALTTAQETELAVQEAAERAKRKLLRSHSDLTFKYDPSALR
;
A
#
# COMPACT_ATOMS: atom_id res chain seq x y z
N SER A 1 31.98 12.40 -27.80
CA SER A 1 32.16 11.98 -26.39
C SER A 1 31.60 13.09 -25.52
N ASN A 2 30.56 12.97 -24.70
CA ASN A 2 29.85 11.83 -24.15
C ASN A 2 28.38 12.23 -23.95
N THR A 3 27.48 11.35 -24.37
CA THR A 3 26.03 11.41 -24.12
C THR A 3 25.74 11.10 -22.66
N ALA A 4 25.11 12.03 -21.93
CA ALA A 4 24.70 11.83 -20.55
C ALA A 4 23.44 10.94 -20.51
N VAL A 5 23.63 9.71 -20.00
CA VAL A 5 22.59 8.72 -19.73
C VAL A 5 21.70 9.23 -18.59
N LEU A 6 20.45 9.56 -18.90
CA LEU A 6 19.39 9.72 -17.90
C LEU A 6 19.14 8.36 -17.24
N LYS A 7 19.66 8.18 -16.03
CA LYS A 7 19.37 7.02 -15.19
C LYS A 7 17.95 7.13 -14.65
N ASN A 8 17.05 6.33 -15.21
CA ASN A 8 15.74 6.04 -14.65
C ASN A 8 15.90 5.47 -13.24
N LEU A 9 15.56 6.26 -12.22
CA LEU A 9 15.39 5.80 -10.85
C LEU A 9 14.07 5.04 -10.75
N ASN A 10 14.15 3.73 -10.97
CA ASN A 10 13.06 2.80 -10.70
C ASN A 10 12.93 2.66 -9.18
N MET A 11 12.18 3.56 -8.53
CA MET A 11 11.81 3.42 -7.11
C MET A 11 10.75 2.33 -6.97
N THR A 12 11.18 1.08 -6.89
CA THR A 12 10.38 -0.01 -6.31
C THR A 12 10.27 0.24 -4.81
N LEU A 13 9.38 1.16 -4.42
CA LEU A 13 8.90 1.24 -3.05
C LEU A 13 8.01 0.01 -2.83
N GLU A 14 8.59 -0.99 -2.17
CA GLU A 14 7.89 -2.16 -1.65
C GLU A 14 6.63 -1.69 -0.92
N MET A 15 5.49 -2.28 -1.30
CA MET A 15 4.24 -2.12 -0.58
C MET A 15 4.46 -2.60 0.85
N PRO A 16 3.88 -1.94 1.87
CA PRO A 16 4.05 -2.38 3.24
C PRO A 16 3.65 -3.85 3.36
N PRO A 17 4.41 -4.67 4.11
CA PRO A 17 4.04 -6.06 4.33
C PRO A 17 2.67 -6.05 5.00
N VAL A 18 1.73 -6.79 4.40
CA VAL A 18 0.39 -7.02 4.93
C VAL A 18 0.58 -7.77 6.25
N GLN A 19 0.68 -7.03 7.36
CA GLN A 19 0.77 -7.63 8.67
C GLN A 19 -0.67 -7.91 9.11
N ASN A 20 -1.03 -9.19 8.97
CA ASN A 20 -2.23 -9.85 9.49
C ASN A 20 -3.43 -9.96 8.54
N LEU A 21 -3.28 -10.84 7.55
CA LEU A 21 -4.31 -11.85 7.33
C LEU A 21 -3.61 -13.18 7.05
N SER A 22 -3.53 -14.04 8.06
CA SER A 22 -3.07 -15.41 7.95
C SER A 22 -4.03 -16.20 7.06
N LEU A 23 -3.79 -16.19 5.75
CA LEU A 23 -4.15 -17.28 4.87
C LEU A 23 -2.97 -18.24 4.89
N SER A 24 -3.11 -19.32 5.63
CA SER A 24 -2.18 -20.44 5.65
C SER A 24 -1.99 -20.97 4.23
N PHE A 25 -0.78 -20.80 3.71
CA PHE A 25 -0.25 -21.55 2.58
C PHE A 25 1.08 -22.13 3.04
N ASP A 26 1.12 -23.44 3.23
CA ASP A 26 2.29 -24.19 3.66
C ASP A 26 3.40 -24.12 2.59
N GLY A 27 4.65 -23.97 3.04
CA GLY A 27 5.82 -24.53 2.33
C GLY A 27 6.93 -23.56 1.93
N SER A 28 8.00 -23.58 2.73
CA SER A 28 9.43 -23.42 2.40
C SER A 28 9.94 -22.15 1.70
N GLU A 29 10.84 -21.46 2.41
CA GLU A 29 11.83 -20.52 1.89
C GLU A 29 12.80 -21.23 0.93
N GLU A 30 12.89 -20.74 -0.31
CA GLU A 30 14.11 -20.80 -1.12
C GLU A 30 14.08 -19.59 -2.07
N GLU A 31 15.13 -18.76 -1.96
CA GLU A 31 15.40 -17.62 -2.83
C GLU A 31 15.57 -18.13 -4.27
N ASN A 32 14.69 -17.74 -5.20
CA ASN A 32 15.01 -17.75 -6.64
C ASN A 32 14.04 -16.86 -7.44
N ASN A 33 14.62 -15.91 -8.17
CA ASN A 33 14.12 -15.21 -9.37
C ASN A 33 12.62 -15.40 -9.69
N VAL A 34 11.78 -14.47 -9.27
CA VAL A 34 10.40 -14.40 -9.77
C VAL A 34 10.42 -13.66 -11.10
N GLU A 35 10.62 -14.44 -12.17
CA GLU A 35 10.01 -14.14 -13.47
C GLU A 35 8.57 -13.69 -13.23
N ILE A 36 8.21 -12.53 -13.80
CA ILE A 36 6.84 -12.00 -13.77
C ILE A 36 5.99 -12.98 -14.56
N ASN A 37 5.54 -14.03 -13.89
CA ASN A 37 4.53 -14.92 -14.41
C ASN A 37 3.25 -14.11 -14.44
N HIS A 38 2.87 -13.77 -15.67
CA HIS A 38 1.60 -13.19 -16.04
C HIS A 38 0.53 -14.23 -15.69
N ASP A 39 0.19 -14.30 -14.40
CA ASP A 39 -0.68 -15.33 -13.87
C ASP A 39 -2.00 -15.23 -14.59
N ARG A 40 -2.27 -16.25 -15.41
CA ARG A 40 -3.43 -16.31 -16.30
C ARG A 40 -4.63 -16.11 -15.40
N ARG A 41 -5.32 -14.97 -15.56
CA ARG A 41 -6.66 -14.72 -15.03
C ARG A 41 -7.48 -15.99 -15.28
N LYS A 42 -7.61 -16.87 -14.29
CA LYS A 42 -8.67 -17.87 -14.26
C LYS A 42 -9.94 -17.10 -13.95
N SER A 43 -10.42 -16.37 -14.96
CA SER A 43 -11.79 -15.91 -15.02
C SER A 43 -12.63 -17.14 -14.69
N LEU A 44 -13.44 -17.06 -13.63
CA LEU A 44 -14.36 -18.13 -13.25
C LEU A 44 -15.28 -18.34 -14.45
N LYS A 45 -14.93 -19.32 -15.30
CA LYS A 45 -15.72 -19.63 -16.49
C LYS A 45 -17.08 -20.10 -15.98
N LYS A 46 -18.14 -19.40 -16.40
CA LYS A 46 -19.51 -19.86 -16.15
C LYS A 46 -19.60 -21.34 -16.56
N PRO A 47 -20.14 -22.22 -15.70
CA PRO A 47 -20.25 -23.64 -16.06
C PRO A 47 -21.13 -23.80 -17.30
N SER A 48 -20.59 -24.40 -18.36
CA SER A 48 -21.33 -24.72 -19.59
C SER A 48 -22.15 -26.00 -19.35
N PHE A 49 -23.47 -25.88 -19.27
CA PHE A 49 -24.35 -27.00 -18.94
C PHE A 49 -24.86 -27.75 -20.18
N ARG A 50 -24.38 -28.98 -20.41
CA ARG A 50 -25.06 -30.01 -21.21
C ARG A 50 -25.80 -30.94 -20.24
N GLY A 51 -27.09 -30.71 -20.01
CA GLY A 51 -27.92 -31.52 -19.11
C GLY A 51 -29.29 -30.91 -18.85
N SER A 52 -30.34 -31.73 -18.72
CA SER A 52 -31.77 -31.37 -18.83
C SER A 52 -32.49 -31.04 -17.50
N GLY A 53 -31.80 -30.94 -16.36
CA GLY A 53 -32.42 -30.58 -15.06
C GLY A 53 -32.59 -29.07 -14.84
N ARG A 54 -33.83 -28.53 -14.93
CA ARG A 54 -34.13 -27.09 -14.72
C ARG A 54 -33.96 -26.63 -13.27
N VAL A 55 -34.22 -27.51 -12.29
CA VAL A 55 -34.13 -27.20 -10.86
C VAL A 55 -32.67 -27.17 -10.37
N GLU A 56 -31.85 -28.13 -10.80
CA GLU A 56 -30.41 -28.19 -10.47
C GLU A 56 -29.62 -27.01 -11.04
N LYS A 57 -29.96 -26.54 -12.25
CA LYS A 57 -29.35 -25.33 -12.82
C LYS A 57 -29.62 -24.08 -11.98
N ARG A 58 -30.82 -23.96 -11.38
CA ARG A 58 -31.21 -22.81 -10.54
C ARG A 58 -30.48 -22.82 -9.20
N THR A 59 -30.33 -23.97 -8.55
CA THR A 59 -29.62 -24.09 -7.27
C THR A 59 -28.13 -23.83 -7.42
N LEU A 60 -27.51 -24.35 -8.48
CA LEU A 60 -26.11 -24.08 -8.79
C LEU A 60 -25.87 -22.61 -9.09
N LYS A 61 -26.70 -21.96 -9.91
CA LYS A 61 -26.61 -20.51 -10.16
C LYS A 61 -26.63 -19.70 -8.85
N ARG A 62 -27.59 -19.99 -7.95
CA ARG A 62 -27.67 -19.32 -6.63
C ARG A 62 -26.42 -19.53 -5.78
N LYS A 63 -25.79 -20.71 -5.85
CA LYS A 63 -24.54 -21.01 -5.13
C LYS A 63 -23.38 -20.20 -5.71
N TRP A 64 -23.25 -20.12 -7.04
CA TRP A 64 -22.26 -19.29 -7.73
C TRP A 64 -22.43 -17.80 -7.41
N ASP A 65 -23.67 -17.29 -7.46
CA ASP A 65 -23.96 -15.88 -7.16
C ASP A 65 -23.54 -15.52 -5.72
N ARG A 66 -23.83 -16.40 -4.74
CA ARG A 66 -23.39 -16.22 -3.34
C ARG A 66 -21.87 -16.23 -3.19
N LEU A 67 -21.19 -17.16 -3.86
CA LEU A 67 -19.73 -17.24 -3.81
C LEU A 67 -19.08 -15.99 -4.42
N ALA A 68 -19.61 -15.51 -5.55
CA ALA A 68 -19.15 -14.29 -6.18
C ALA A 68 -19.34 -13.07 -5.28
N LEU A 69 -20.50 -12.95 -4.62
CA LEU A 69 -20.76 -11.86 -3.68
C LEU A 69 -19.77 -11.88 -2.49
N SER A 70 -19.56 -13.05 -1.89
CA SER A 70 -18.62 -13.21 -0.78
C SER A 70 -17.19 -12.87 -1.19
N LYS A 71 -16.76 -13.31 -2.39
CA LYS A 71 -15.43 -12.96 -2.92
C LYS A 71 -15.29 -11.45 -3.16
N ASN A 72 -16.30 -10.80 -3.73
CA ASN A 72 -16.28 -9.35 -3.96
C ASN A 72 -16.21 -8.57 -2.65
N GLU A 73 -16.94 -9.01 -1.62
CA GLU A 73 -16.89 -8.40 -0.29
C GLU A 73 -15.53 -8.57 0.39
N GLN A 74 -14.90 -9.74 0.26
CA GLN A 74 -13.54 -9.94 0.74
C GLN A 74 -12.54 -9.02 0.03
N MET A 75 -12.65 -8.90 -1.30
CA MET A 75 -11.78 -8.00 -2.07
C MET A 75 -11.98 -6.53 -1.70
N GLU A 76 -13.22 -6.09 -1.50
CA GLU A 76 -13.53 -4.73 -1.05
C GLU A 76 -12.94 -4.44 0.33
N LYS A 77 -13.08 -5.37 1.28
CA LYS A 77 -12.51 -5.24 2.62
C LYS A 77 -10.98 -5.15 2.59
N MET A 78 -10.32 -5.99 1.78
CA MET A 78 -8.87 -5.94 1.61
C MET A 78 -8.41 -4.64 0.97
N ALA A 79 -9.14 -4.15 -0.04
CA ALA A 79 -8.81 -2.89 -0.70
C ALA A 79 -8.93 -1.70 0.25
N ARG A 80 -9.98 -1.65 1.08
CA ARG A 80 -10.13 -0.61 2.11
C ARG A 80 -8.97 -0.63 3.10
N LEU A 81 -8.66 -1.80 3.66
CA LEU A 81 -7.58 -1.97 4.62
C LEU A 81 -6.24 -1.54 4.04
N MET A 82 -5.96 -1.87 2.78
CA MET A 82 -4.74 -1.43 2.10
C MET A 82 -4.64 0.10 2.00
N ILE A 83 -5.75 0.78 1.74
CA ILE A 83 -5.77 2.26 1.68
C ILE A 83 -5.52 2.85 3.07
N GLU A 84 -6.24 2.38 4.09
CA GLU A 84 -6.12 2.83 5.48
C GLU A 84 -4.70 2.63 6.04
N GLU A 85 -4.10 1.47 5.78
CA GLU A 85 -2.71 1.20 6.13
C GLU A 85 -1.76 2.14 5.38
N THR A 86 -1.98 2.37 4.08
CA THR A 86 -1.12 3.27 3.29
C THR A 86 -1.20 4.71 3.79
N MET A 87 -2.39 5.17 4.18
CA MET A 87 -2.61 6.46 4.85
C MET A 87 -1.81 6.53 6.16
N SER A 88 -1.88 5.48 6.98
CA SER A 88 -1.15 5.41 8.25
C SER A 88 0.36 5.42 8.05
N TYR A 89 0.86 4.68 7.06
CA TYR A 89 2.28 4.64 6.70
C TYR A 89 2.80 5.97 6.14
N ALA A 90 1.94 6.83 5.59
CA ALA A 90 2.35 8.15 5.11
C ALA A 90 2.93 9.03 6.23
N LEU A 91 2.44 8.86 7.46
CA LEU A 91 2.91 9.56 8.64
C LEU A 91 4.12 8.90 9.29
N ILE A 92 4.28 7.58 9.16
CA ILE A 92 5.37 6.87 9.80
C ILE A 92 6.71 7.19 9.11
N ARG A 93 7.73 7.50 9.92
CA ARG A 93 9.12 7.66 9.50
C ARG A 93 10.00 6.66 10.23
N LYS A 94 11.17 6.37 9.65
CA LYS A 94 12.17 5.45 10.22
C LYS A 94 13.43 6.22 10.56
N CYS A 95 14.04 5.91 11.70
CA CYS A 95 15.35 6.47 12.06
C CYS A 95 16.37 6.08 10.98
N TRP A 96 17.18 7.01 10.51
CA TRP A 96 18.19 6.72 9.50
C TRP A 96 19.24 5.71 10.00
N LEU A 97 19.52 5.72 11.31
CA LEU A 97 20.53 4.89 11.97
C LEU A 97 19.98 3.50 12.35
N CYS A 98 19.00 3.43 13.26
CA CYS A 98 18.51 2.14 13.78
C CYS A 98 17.20 1.65 13.14
N ARG A 99 16.64 2.39 12.16
CA ARG A 99 15.38 2.06 11.47
C ARG A 99 14.13 1.95 12.34
N LYS A 100 14.19 2.31 13.63
CA LYS A 100 13.02 2.38 14.51
C LYS A 100 11.97 3.33 13.93
N ARG A 101 10.71 2.88 13.91
CA ARG A 101 9.57 3.65 13.40
C ARG A 101 9.13 4.69 14.45
N PHE A 102 8.74 5.87 13.98
CA PHE A 102 8.17 6.93 14.82
C PHE A 102 7.21 7.80 14.00
N VAL A 103 6.33 8.49 14.71
CA VAL A 103 5.40 9.50 14.18
C VAL A 103 5.64 10.78 15.00
N LYS A 104 5.47 11.95 14.38
CA LYS A 104 5.51 13.22 15.10
C LYS A 104 4.08 13.70 15.33
N GLU A 105 3.85 14.35 16.47
CA GLU A 105 2.57 14.99 16.77
C GLU A 105 2.53 16.44 16.25
N GLY A 106 3.69 17.10 16.15
CA GLY A 106 3.82 18.46 15.63
C GLY A 106 5.21 19.04 15.87
N GLY A 107 5.43 20.29 15.48
CA GLY A 107 6.66 21.03 15.78
C GLY A 107 7.80 20.82 14.78
N CYS A 108 9.04 20.80 15.30
CA CYS A 108 10.26 20.75 14.50
C CYS A 108 10.43 19.39 13.80
N ASN A 109 10.93 19.42 12.56
CA ASN A 109 11.23 18.21 11.77
C ASN A 109 12.51 17.49 12.23
N ALA A 110 13.30 18.05 13.15
CA ALA A 110 14.45 17.38 13.73
C ALA A 110 14.02 16.42 14.84
N MET A 111 14.02 15.12 14.55
CA MET A 111 13.59 14.08 15.49
C MET A 111 14.79 13.34 16.06
N LEU A 112 14.93 13.34 17.38
CA LEU A 112 15.97 12.58 18.08
C LEU A 112 15.46 11.18 18.42
N CYS A 113 16.18 10.16 17.96
CA CYS A 113 15.89 8.77 18.33
C CYS A 113 16.61 8.40 19.62
N ILE A 114 16.06 7.44 20.37
CA ILE A 114 16.67 6.87 21.59
C ILE A 114 18.06 6.24 21.36
N CYS A 115 18.41 5.92 20.11
CA CYS A 115 19.75 5.43 19.76
C CYS A 115 20.79 6.56 19.59
N GLY A 116 20.39 7.82 19.76
CA GLY A 116 21.24 9.01 19.59
C GLY A 116 21.23 9.61 18.18
N GLY A 117 20.64 8.94 17.18
CA GLY A 117 20.55 9.46 15.81
C GLY A 117 19.48 10.55 15.65
N THR A 118 19.85 11.71 15.09
CA THR A 118 18.89 12.76 14.68
C THR A 118 18.46 12.54 13.24
N THR A 119 17.16 12.43 12.99
CA THR A 119 16.57 12.18 11.66
C THR A 119 15.63 13.32 11.28
N CYS A 120 15.69 13.77 10.02
CA CYS A 120 14.70 14.71 9.50
C CYS A 120 13.38 13.99 9.22
N TYR A 121 12.26 14.47 9.77
CA TYR A 121 10.93 13.90 9.51
C TYR A 121 10.46 14.07 8.06
N HIS A 122 10.87 15.18 7.43
CA HIS A 122 10.43 15.51 6.07
C HIS A 122 11.06 14.59 5.03
N CYS A 123 12.39 14.47 5.03
CA CYS A 123 13.11 13.68 4.02
C CYS A 123 13.62 12.31 4.53
N GLY A 124 13.61 12.04 5.83
CA GLY A 124 14.18 10.83 6.44
C GLY A 124 15.71 10.79 6.53
N GLY A 125 16.38 11.89 6.15
CA GLY A 125 17.84 11.99 6.12
C GLY A 125 18.49 12.11 7.51
N ALA A 126 19.78 11.80 7.56
CA ALA A 126 20.61 12.04 8.72
C ALA A 126 20.81 13.53 8.96
N MET A 127 20.73 13.95 10.22
CA MET A 127 21.03 15.31 10.65
C MET A 127 22.07 15.25 11.77
N SER A 128 22.96 16.24 11.84
CA SER A 128 23.76 16.46 13.04
C SER A 128 22.93 17.26 14.06
N PRO A 129 22.99 16.89 15.36
CA PRO A 129 22.18 17.53 16.41
C PRO A 129 22.44 19.04 16.54
N SER A 130 23.66 19.49 16.23
CA SER A 130 24.08 20.89 16.26
C SER A 130 23.68 21.71 15.04
N LEU A 131 23.31 21.07 13.91
CA LEU A 131 22.93 21.73 12.67
C LEU A 131 21.49 21.37 12.26
N ALA A 132 20.57 21.28 13.23
CA ALA A 132 19.14 21.12 12.92
C ALA A 132 18.65 22.21 11.94
N ALA A 133 19.22 23.42 12.02
CA ALA A 133 19.00 24.54 11.11
C ALA A 133 19.64 24.37 9.71
N SER A 134 20.62 23.48 9.55
CA SER A 134 21.40 23.34 8.31
C SER A 134 20.96 22.20 7.41
N HIS A 135 19.82 21.58 7.72
CA HIS A 135 19.08 20.83 6.70
C HIS A 135 18.42 21.81 5.71
N LEU A 136 19.23 22.66 5.07
CA LEU A 136 18.86 23.88 4.31
C LEU A 136 17.87 23.62 3.17
N ARG A 137 17.72 22.37 2.72
CA ARG A 137 16.79 21.97 1.65
C ARG A 137 15.45 21.42 2.16
N CYS A 138 15.22 21.41 3.48
CA CYS A 138 13.94 21.00 4.04
C CYS A 138 13.36 22.06 4.96
N PRO A 139 12.03 22.15 5.01
CA PRO A 139 11.38 23.07 5.92
C PRO A 139 11.66 22.65 7.37
N ALA A 140 11.82 23.64 8.25
CA ALA A 140 12.11 23.39 9.67
C ALA A 140 10.90 22.78 10.40
N LEU A 141 9.69 23.14 10.00
CA LEU A 141 8.42 22.59 10.48
C LEU A 141 7.59 22.10 9.29
N THR A 142 6.62 21.23 9.52
CA THR A 142 5.52 21.03 8.56
C THR A 142 4.21 21.40 9.23
N THR A 143 3.30 21.98 8.46
CA THR A 143 1.97 22.32 8.97
C THR A 143 1.07 21.07 9.06
N ALA A 144 0.00 21.16 9.84
CA ALA A 144 -1.03 20.10 9.88
C ALA A 144 -1.64 19.88 8.48
N GLN A 145 -1.90 20.97 7.74
CA GLN A 145 -2.43 20.92 6.38
C GLN A 145 -1.50 20.14 5.42
N GLU A 146 -0.19 20.35 5.49
CA GLU A 146 0.77 19.59 4.68
C GLU A 146 0.75 18.09 5.03
N THR A 147 0.60 17.75 6.31
CA THR A 147 0.49 16.33 6.73
C THR A 147 -0.81 15.69 6.25
N GLU A 148 -1.93 16.41 6.31
CA GLU A 148 -3.22 15.95 5.80
C GLU A 148 -3.19 15.73 4.29
N LEU A 149 -2.60 16.67 3.54
CA LEU A 149 -2.40 16.53 2.09
C LEU A 149 -1.54 15.30 1.76
N ALA A 150 -0.45 15.08 2.48
CA ALA A 150 0.39 13.90 2.27
C ALA A 150 -0.36 12.57 2.53
N VAL A 151 -1.26 12.55 3.52
CA VAL A 151 -2.12 11.39 3.80
C VAL A 151 -3.15 11.19 2.69
N GLN A 152 -3.78 12.27 2.21
CA GLN A 152 -4.72 12.23 1.08
C GLN A 152 -4.06 11.72 -0.20
N GLU A 153 -2.89 12.27 -0.57
CA GLU A 153 -2.12 11.82 -1.72
C GLU A 153 -1.74 10.34 -1.62
N ALA A 154 -1.38 9.87 -0.42
CA ALA A 154 -1.09 8.46 -0.18
C ALA A 154 -2.33 7.59 -0.39
N ALA A 155 -3.50 8.03 0.09
CA ALA A 155 -4.78 7.35 -0.11
C ALA A 155 -5.14 7.25 -1.60
N GLU A 156 -5.11 8.38 -2.30
CA GLU A 156 -5.42 8.43 -3.74
C GLU A 156 -4.47 7.58 -4.57
N ARG A 157 -3.17 7.59 -4.22
CA ARG A 157 -2.17 6.76 -4.88
C ARG A 157 -2.46 5.27 -4.66
N ALA A 158 -2.83 4.86 -3.45
CA ALA A 158 -3.21 3.48 -3.14
C ALA A 158 -4.47 3.07 -3.94
N LYS A 159 -5.51 3.91 -3.92
CA LYS A 159 -6.74 3.71 -4.68
C LYS A 159 -6.48 3.59 -6.18
N ARG A 160 -5.65 4.46 -6.76
CA ARG A 160 -5.27 4.43 -8.19
C ARG A 160 -4.56 3.12 -8.54
N LYS A 161 -3.68 2.62 -7.67
CA LYS A 161 -3.01 1.32 -7.86
C LYS A 161 -4.03 0.17 -7.84
N LEU A 162 -4.96 0.17 -6.88
CA LEU A 162 -6.01 -0.84 -6.75
C LEU A 162 -6.94 -0.88 -7.96
N LEU A 163 -7.41 0.28 -8.43
CA LEU A 163 -8.29 0.36 -9.61
C LEU A 163 -7.57 -0.05 -10.91
N ARG A 164 -6.26 0.13 -10.98
CA ARG A 164 -5.46 -0.35 -12.11
C ARG A 164 -5.39 -1.88 -12.17
N SER A 165 -5.30 -2.56 -11.03
CA SER A 165 -5.29 -4.03 -10.98
C SER A 165 -6.68 -4.65 -10.98
N HIS A 166 -7.68 -3.94 -10.44
CA HIS A 166 -9.05 -4.38 -10.25
C HIS A 166 -10.04 -3.28 -10.68
N SER A 167 -10.31 -3.18 -11.99
CA SER A 167 -11.28 -2.21 -12.55
C SER A 167 -12.70 -2.41 -12.04
N ASP A 168 -13.06 -3.65 -11.72
CA ASP A 168 -14.42 -4.05 -11.34
C ASP A 168 -14.67 -3.88 -9.83
N LEU A 169 -13.68 -3.36 -9.10
CA LEU A 169 -13.75 -3.16 -7.66
C LEU A 169 -14.64 -1.96 -7.34
N THR A 170 -15.68 -2.21 -6.54
CA THR A 170 -16.59 -1.18 -6.05
C THR A 170 -16.45 -1.05 -4.54
N PHE A 171 -16.24 0.17 -4.05
CA PHE A 171 -16.16 0.44 -2.61
C PHE A 171 -17.57 0.70 -2.05
N LYS A 172 -17.91 0.06 -0.92
CA LYS A 172 -19.11 0.42 -0.15
C LYS A 172 -18.83 1.68 0.68
N TYR A 173 -17.63 1.76 1.23
CA TYR A 173 -17.09 2.89 1.96
C TYR A 173 -15.68 3.20 1.43
N ASP A 174 -15.44 4.44 1.01
CA ASP A 174 -14.16 4.86 0.46
C ASP A 174 -13.36 5.69 1.49
N PRO A 175 -12.27 5.15 2.07
CA PRO A 175 -11.45 5.87 3.04
C PRO A 175 -10.66 7.04 2.42
N SER A 176 -10.51 7.07 1.09
CA SER A 176 -9.83 8.17 0.38
C SER A 176 -10.73 9.39 0.21
N ALA A 177 -12.05 9.21 0.31
CA ALA A 177 -13.03 10.29 0.22
C ALA A 177 -13.16 10.95 1.60
N LEU A 178 -12.10 11.63 2.04
CA LEU A 178 -12.14 12.42 3.27
C LEU A 178 -13.18 13.54 3.13
N ARG A 179 -14.02 13.71 4.16
CA ARG A 179 -15.03 14.77 4.31
C ARG A 179 -14.42 16.02 4.90
#